data_AF-A0A660M2A2-F1
#
_entry.id   AF-A0A660M2A2-F1
#
_cell.length_a   1.000
_cell.length_b   1.000
_cell.length_c   1.000
_cell.angle_alpha   90.00
_cell.angle_beta   90.00
_cell.angle_gamma   90.00
#
_symmetry.space_group_name_H-M   'P 1'
#
loop_
_entity.id
_entity.type
_entity.pdbx_description
1 polymer ?
#
loop_
_entity_poly.entity_id
_entity_poly.type
_entity_poly.pdbx_seq_one_letter_code
_entity_poly.pdbx_strand_id
1 'polypeptide(L)'
;MHGQSRGFSLIEIITIVTVIGILAAIVVVSATGIARISRDNQRQLNVDTIAERLELYYKLHTSTAGRSYPVKQDMQTKAQEIVSDNEALIAPGRISNSLVATDTTGEPMVSISEYVYQVFNADDNICTSVPCVRFVLYYRTESDNTVHRVESLHQQ
;
A
#
# COMPACT_ATOMS: atom_id res chain seq x y z
N MET A 1 7.27 55.41 -43.16
CA MET A 1 6.42 54.30 -42.71
C MET A 1 6.46 54.30 -41.18
N HIS A 2 5.46 54.89 -40.51
CA HIS A 2 5.44 54.98 -39.06
C HIS A 2 4.66 53.77 -38.50
N GLY A 3 5.38 52.78 -37.97
CA GLY A 3 4.80 51.69 -37.21
C GLY A 3 4.26 52.23 -35.89
N GLN A 4 2.94 52.16 -35.69
CA GLN A 4 2.32 52.52 -34.43
C GLN A 4 2.64 51.45 -33.39
N SER A 5 3.48 51.78 -32.42
CA SER A 5 3.67 50.99 -31.21
C SER A 5 2.36 50.98 -30.42
N ARG A 6 1.62 49.88 -30.50
CA ARG A 6 0.43 49.65 -29.67
C ARG A 6 0.90 49.29 -28.28
N GLY A 7 0.70 50.18 -27.31
CA GLY A 7 0.96 49.89 -25.90
C GLY A 7 -0.06 48.89 -25.37
N PHE A 8 0.41 47.85 -24.68
CA PHE A 8 -0.45 46.93 -23.92
C PHE A 8 -1.16 47.69 -22.79
N SER A 9 -2.44 47.40 -22.59
CA SER A 9 -3.20 48.02 -21.50
C SER A 9 -2.84 47.39 -20.15
N LEU A 10 -2.78 48.20 -19.09
CA LEU A 10 -2.61 47.69 -17.73
C LEU A 10 -3.68 46.65 -17.38
N ILE A 11 -4.91 46.84 -17.86
CA ILE A 11 -6.01 45.91 -17.62
C ILE A 11 -5.79 44.56 -18.33
N GLU A 12 -5.10 44.57 -19.46
CA GLU A 12 -4.83 43.37 -20.25
C GLU A 12 -3.83 42.47 -19.52
N ILE A 13 -2.77 43.05 -18.95
CA ILE A 13 -1.82 42.31 -18.13
C ILE A 13 -2.46 41.84 -16.82
N ILE A 14 -3.26 42.68 -16.15
CA ILE A 14 -3.92 42.32 -14.89
C ILE A 14 -4.90 41.16 -15.09
N THR A 15 -5.71 41.18 -16.14
CA THR A 15 -6.66 40.09 -16.41
C THR A 15 -5.97 38.79 -16.79
N ILE A 16 -4.84 38.84 -17.49
CA ILE A 16 -4.06 37.64 -17.81
C ILE A 16 -3.50 37.00 -16.55
N VAL A 17 -2.86 37.77 -15.66
CA VAL A 17 -2.28 37.20 -14.43
C VAL A 17 -3.35 36.69 -13.47
N THR A 18 -4.54 37.31 -13.42
CA THR A 18 -5.64 36.80 -12.61
C THR A 18 -6.19 35.49 -13.14
N VAL A 19 -6.40 35.36 -14.46
CA VAL A 19 -6.85 34.10 -15.08
C VAL A 19 -5.82 32.99 -14.87
N ILE A 20 -4.53 33.26 -15.07
CA ILE A 20 -3.45 32.29 -14.79
C ILE A 20 -3.47 31.87 -13.31
N GLY A 21 -3.66 32.82 -12.39
CA GLY A 21 -3.74 32.52 -10.96
C GLY A 21 -4.90 31.59 -10.60
N ILE A 22 -6.10 31.83 -11.16
CA ILE A 22 -7.28 30.97 -10.94
C ILE A 22 -7.04 29.56 -11.49
N LEU A 23 -6.52 29.46 -12.73
CA LEU A 23 -6.23 28.16 -13.34
C LEU A 23 -5.19 27.37 -12.54
N ALA A 24 -4.11 28.03 -12.09
CA ALA A 24 -3.08 27.39 -11.27
C ALA A 24 -3.64 26.83 -9.96
N ALA A 25 -4.51 27.58 -9.28
CA ALA A 25 -5.13 27.13 -8.03
C ALA A 25 -6.00 25.87 -8.21
N ILE A 26 -6.80 25.80 -9.28
CA ILE A 26 -7.64 24.63 -9.60
C ILE A 26 -6.78 23.39 -9.87
N VAL A 27 -5.71 23.55 -10.65
CA VAL A 27 -4.79 22.45 -10.99
C VAL A 27 -4.18 21.84 -9.73
N VAL A 28 -3.70 22.64 -8.78
CA VAL A 28 -3.09 22.15 -7.52
C VAL A 28 -4.08 21.31 -6.71
N VAL A 29 -5.32 21.78 -6.52
CA VAL A 29 -6.32 21.03 -5.74
C VAL A 29 -6.62 19.68 -6.40
N SER A 30 -6.82 19.66 -7.72
CA SER A 30 -7.12 18.41 -8.45
C SER A 30 -5.96 17.40 -8.42
N ALA A 31 -4.71 17.85 -8.49
CA ALA A 31 -3.53 17.00 -8.49
C ALA A 31 -3.38 16.23 -7.16
N THR A 32 -3.70 16.86 -6.01
CA THR A 32 -3.59 16.21 -4.69
C THR A 32 -4.58 15.05 -4.52
N GLY A 33 -5.79 15.17 -5.06
CA GLY A 33 -6.79 14.11 -5.03
C GLY A 33 -6.41 12.90 -5.89
N ILE A 34 -5.91 13.15 -7.10
CA ILE A 34 -5.46 12.09 -8.02
C ILE A 34 -4.27 11.33 -7.43
N ALA A 35 -3.31 12.04 -6.84
CA ALA A 35 -2.16 11.40 -6.21
C ALA A 35 -2.57 10.47 -5.05
N ARG A 36 -3.61 10.84 -4.29
CA ARG A 36 -4.15 10.01 -3.20
C ARG A 36 -4.75 8.70 -3.74
N ILE A 37 -5.61 8.79 -4.76
CA ILE A 37 -6.22 7.62 -5.41
C ILE A 37 -5.15 6.70 -6.00
N SER A 38 -4.13 7.28 -6.64
CA SER A 38 -3.01 6.50 -7.18
C SER A 38 -2.26 5.71 -6.10
N ARG A 39 -2.03 6.30 -4.92
CA ARG A 39 -1.38 5.60 -3.80
C ARG A 39 -2.28 4.53 -3.20
N ASP A 40 -3.59 4.76 -3.11
CA ASP A 40 -4.54 3.75 -2.63
C ASP A 40 -4.59 2.53 -3.57
N ASN A 41 -4.64 2.76 -4.89
CA ASN A 41 -4.54 1.69 -5.89
C ASN A 41 -3.20 0.94 -5.77
N GLN A 42 -2.10 1.66 -5.55
CA GLN A 42 -0.79 1.04 -5.34
C GLN A 42 -0.77 0.14 -4.10
N ARG A 43 -1.37 0.57 -2.97
CA ARG A 43 -1.48 -0.27 -1.77
C ARG A 43 -2.24 -1.56 -2.03
N GLN A 44 -3.37 -1.45 -2.74
CA GLN A 44 -4.19 -2.62 -3.09
C GLN A 44 -3.38 -3.60 -3.94
N LEU A 45 -2.77 -3.14 -5.04
CA LEU A 45 -1.94 -3.97 -5.93
C LEU A 45 -0.76 -4.62 -5.19
N ASN A 46 -0.11 -3.88 -4.30
CA ASN A 46 0.99 -4.38 -3.49
C ASN A 46 0.53 -5.50 -2.55
N VAL A 47 -0.58 -5.32 -1.84
CA VAL A 47 -1.14 -6.33 -0.94
C VAL A 47 -1.62 -7.57 -1.70
N ASP A 48 -2.25 -7.40 -2.86
CA ASP A 48 -2.65 -8.51 -3.72
C ASP A 48 -1.43 -9.32 -4.20
N THR A 49 -0.35 -8.63 -4.56
CA THR A 49 0.92 -9.27 -4.94
C THR A 49 1.53 -10.04 -3.77
N ILE A 50 1.55 -9.45 -2.56
CA ILE A 50 2.03 -10.14 -1.35
C ILE A 50 1.18 -11.38 -1.07
N ALA A 51 -0.15 -11.27 -1.15
CA ALA A 51 -1.06 -12.39 -0.94
C ALA A 51 -0.79 -13.53 -1.94
N GLU A 52 -0.66 -13.22 -3.24
CA GLU A 52 -0.35 -14.21 -4.27
C GLU A 52 0.96 -14.95 -3.97
N ARG A 53 1.99 -14.22 -3.54
CA ARG A 53 3.28 -14.82 -3.18
C ARG A 53 3.20 -15.71 -1.95
N LEU A 54 2.39 -15.34 -0.96
CA LEU A 54 2.15 -16.19 0.22
C LEU A 54 1.37 -17.45 -0.14
N GLU A 55 0.41 -17.37 -1.08
CA GLU A 55 -0.29 -18.54 -1.61
C GLU A 55 0.65 -19.46 -2.40
N LEU A 56 1.58 -18.88 -3.17
CA LEU A 56 2.61 -19.63 -3.85
C LEU A 56 3.56 -20.32 -2.85
N TYR A 57 3.95 -19.59 -1.79
CA TYR A 57 4.78 -20.14 -0.72
C TYR A 57 4.11 -21.36 -0.07
N TYR A 58 2.82 -21.27 0.26
CA TYR A 58 2.07 -22.39 0.83
C TYR A 58 2.06 -23.63 -0.08
N LYS A 59 1.99 -23.44 -1.39
CA LYS A 59 1.98 -24.54 -2.37
C LYS A 59 3.35 -25.20 -2.54
N LEU A 60 4.41 -24.39 -2.60
CA LEU A 60 5.77 -24.84 -2.93
C LEU A 60 6.58 -25.25 -1.71
N HIS A 61 6.31 -24.67 -0.55
CA HIS A 61 7.07 -24.93 0.67
C HIS A 61 6.37 -25.97 1.54
N THR A 62 7.03 -27.12 1.71
CA THR A 62 6.56 -28.19 2.58
C THR A 62 7.48 -28.32 3.78
N SER A 63 6.91 -28.17 4.98
CA SER A 63 7.58 -28.46 6.24
C SER A 63 7.39 -29.93 6.64
N THR A 64 8.02 -30.36 7.72
CA THR A 64 7.76 -31.67 8.35
C THR A 64 6.32 -31.85 8.81
N ALA A 65 5.61 -30.74 9.07
CA ALA A 65 4.19 -30.71 9.42
C ALA A 65 3.26 -30.53 8.20
N GLY A 66 3.81 -30.57 6.97
CA GLY A 66 3.07 -30.32 5.73
C GLY A 66 3.17 -28.87 5.23
N ARG A 67 2.20 -28.45 4.41
CA ARG A 67 2.14 -27.09 3.88
C ARG A 67 1.79 -26.09 4.98
N SER A 68 2.43 -24.93 4.93
CA SER A 68 2.29 -23.89 5.95
C SER A 68 2.54 -22.54 5.33
N TYR A 69 1.80 -21.53 5.76
CA TYR A 69 2.21 -20.15 5.55
C TYR A 69 3.47 -19.84 6.39
N PRO A 70 4.23 -18.79 6.05
CA PRO A 70 5.41 -18.44 6.83
C PRO A 70 5.01 -18.00 8.24
N VAL A 71 5.73 -18.51 9.24
CA VAL A 71 5.53 -18.11 10.63
C VAL A 71 5.79 -16.61 10.80
N LYS A 72 5.24 -16.03 11.87
CA LYS A 72 5.39 -14.61 12.19
C LYS A 72 6.86 -14.15 12.10
N GLN A 73 7.78 -14.91 12.70
CA GLN A 73 9.20 -14.56 12.78
C GLN A 73 9.89 -14.54 11.40
N ASP A 74 9.51 -15.45 10.51
CA ASP A 74 10.08 -15.52 9.17
C ASP A 74 9.58 -14.34 8.33
N MET A 75 8.30 -13.94 8.41
CA MET A 75 7.86 -12.72 7.75
C MET A 75 8.54 -11.46 8.32
N GLN A 76 8.80 -11.42 9.62
CA GLN A 76 9.48 -10.27 10.24
C GLN A 76 10.93 -10.10 9.77
N THR A 77 11.62 -11.18 9.43
CA THR A 77 13.06 -11.15 9.12
C THR A 77 13.40 -11.43 7.66
N LYS A 78 12.52 -12.14 6.94
CA LYS A 78 12.76 -12.67 5.58
C LYS A 78 11.63 -12.35 4.60
N ALA A 79 10.77 -11.38 4.89
CA ALA A 79 9.68 -11.00 3.97
C ALA A 79 10.16 -10.78 2.52
N GLN A 80 11.31 -10.13 2.34
CA GLN A 80 11.89 -9.87 1.02
C GLN A 80 12.27 -11.14 0.26
N GLU A 81 12.77 -12.16 0.96
CA GLU A 81 13.08 -13.46 0.37
C GLU A 81 11.80 -14.23 0.04
N ILE A 82 10.84 -14.24 0.98
CA ILE A 82 9.58 -14.98 0.87
C ILE A 82 8.70 -14.43 -0.26
N VAL A 83 8.53 -13.11 -0.31
CA VAL A 83 7.69 -12.45 -1.31
C VAL A 83 8.45 -12.33 -2.64
N SER A 84 9.78 -12.23 -2.63
CA SER A 84 10.66 -12.07 -3.80
C SER A 84 10.33 -10.86 -4.71
N ASP A 85 9.32 -10.06 -4.35
CA ASP A 85 8.97 -8.78 -4.94
C ASP A 85 9.14 -7.70 -3.87
N ASN A 86 10.29 -7.03 -3.94
CA ASN A 86 10.65 -6.03 -2.94
C ASN A 86 9.83 -4.74 -3.07
N GLU A 87 9.29 -4.44 -4.26
CA GLU A 87 8.52 -3.21 -4.48
C GLU A 87 7.13 -3.34 -3.86
N ALA A 88 6.52 -4.53 -3.94
CA ALA A 88 5.25 -4.84 -3.29
C ALA A 88 5.31 -4.63 -1.76
N LEU A 89 6.48 -4.83 -1.15
CA LEU A 89 6.69 -4.67 0.29
C LEU A 89 6.85 -3.21 0.75
N ILE A 90 6.92 -2.25 -0.17
CA ILE A 90 7.14 -0.83 0.15
C ILE A 90 5.80 -0.09 0.07
N ALA A 91 5.35 0.43 1.20
CA ALA A 91 4.15 1.27 1.23
C ALA A 91 4.41 2.62 0.53
N PRO A 92 3.41 3.25 -0.10
CA PRO A 92 3.60 4.55 -0.74
C PRO A 92 4.17 5.59 0.24
N GLY A 93 5.22 6.30 -0.19
CA GLY A 93 5.94 7.26 0.65
C GLY A 93 7.03 6.65 1.52
N ARG A 94 7.29 5.34 1.42
CA ARG A 94 8.40 4.65 2.08
C ARG A 94 9.50 4.31 1.09
N ILE A 95 10.69 4.04 1.64
CA ILE A 95 11.91 3.73 0.87
C ILE A 95 12.47 2.34 1.19
N SER A 96 11.78 1.60 2.07
CA SER A 96 12.21 0.31 2.59
C SER A 96 10.98 -0.56 2.86
N ASN A 97 11.22 -1.85 3.07
CA ASN A 97 10.18 -2.78 3.51
C ASN A 97 9.36 -2.17 4.64
N SER A 98 8.04 -2.16 4.44
CA SER A 98 7.04 -1.58 5.32
C SER A 98 6.04 -2.64 5.79
N LEU A 99 6.29 -3.92 5.53
CA LEU A 99 5.52 -5.02 6.07
C LEU A 99 5.93 -5.32 7.52
N VAL A 100 4.95 -5.42 8.40
CA VAL A 100 5.12 -5.73 9.83
C VAL A 100 4.31 -6.98 10.15
N ALA A 101 4.89 -7.93 10.87
CA ALA A 101 4.16 -9.09 11.38
C ALA A 101 3.65 -8.81 12.80
N THR A 102 2.35 -8.92 13.04
CA THR A 102 1.74 -8.57 14.34
C THR A 102 1.92 -9.67 15.40
N ASP A 103 1.93 -9.24 16.66
CA ASP A 103 1.97 -10.09 17.87
C ASP A 103 0.60 -10.32 18.51
N THR A 104 -0.43 -9.59 18.06
CA THR A 104 -1.74 -9.60 18.69
C THR A 104 -2.77 -10.26 17.81
N THR A 105 -3.67 -11.02 18.40
CA THR A 105 -4.92 -11.45 17.77
C THR A 105 -5.91 -10.29 17.72
N GLY A 106 -6.80 -10.26 16.72
CA GLY A 106 -7.75 -9.17 16.49
C GLY A 106 -7.27 -8.17 15.42
N GLU A 107 -8.11 -7.18 15.10
CA GLU A 107 -7.78 -6.19 14.07
C GLU A 107 -6.63 -5.28 14.54
N PRO A 108 -5.48 -5.26 13.84
CA PRO A 108 -4.32 -4.48 14.26
C PRO A 108 -4.51 -2.99 14.00
N MET A 109 -3.73 -2.15 14.68
CA MET A 109 -3.58 -0.76 14.29
C MET A 109 -2.72 -0.69 13.02
N VAL A 110 -3.25 -0.11 11.95
CA VAL A 110 -2.57 -0.04 10.64
C VAL A 110 -2.48 1.41 10.19
N SER A 111 -1.28 1.90 9.91
CA SER A 111 -1.06 3.21 9.28
C SER A 111 -1.11 3.13 7.74
N ILE A 112 -1.26 4.27 7.07
CA ILE A 112 -1.18 4.37 5.60
C ILE A 112 0.20 4.01 5.02
N SER A 113 1.17 3.79 5.90
CA SER A 113 2.60 3.69 5.59
C SER A 113 3.19 2.31 5.90
N GLU A 114 2.32 1.33 6.15
CA GLU A 114 2.71 -0.04 6.43
C GLU A 114 1.66 -1.04 5.92
N TYR A 115 2.08 -2.29 5.84
CA TYR A 115 1.21 -3.45 5.64
C TYR A 115 1.35 -4.36 6.85
N VAL A 116 0.26 -4.84 7.42
CA VAL A 116 0.32 -5.73 8.58
C VAL A 116 0.00 -7.15 8.16
N TYR A 117 0.95 -8.06 8.39
CA TYR A 117 0.78 -9.50 8.24
C TYR A 117 0.39 -10.12 9.58
N GLN A 118 -0.73 -10.83 9.58
CA GLN A 118 -1.22 -11.57 10.73
C GLN A 118 -1.42 -13.03 10.33
N VAL A 119 -0.70 -13.93 10.98
CA VAL A 119 -0.74 -15.36 10.65
C VAL A 119 -1.25 -16.16 11.83
N PHE A 120 -2.02 -17.21 11.56
CA PHE A 120 -2.67 -17.99 12.59
C PHE A 120 -2.39 -19.49 12.44
N ASN A 121 -2.33 -20.15 13.60
CA ASN A 121 -2.37 -21.60 13.68
C ASN A 121 -3.84 -22.10 13.69
N ALA A 122 -4.04 -23.41 13.78
CA ALA A 122 -5.38 -24.00 13.82
C ALA A 122 -6.23 -23.62 15.06
N ASP A 123 -5.59 -23.07 16.10
CA ASP A 123 -6.25 -22.66 17.35
C ASP A 123 -6.54 -21.14 17.38
N ASP A 124 -6.49 -20.45 16.25
CA ASP A 124 -6.68 -19.00 16.10
C ASP A 124 -5.68 -18.12 16.88
N ASN A 125 -4.54 -18.69 17.27
CA ASN A 125 -3.44 -17.96 17.90
C ASN A 125 -2.43 -17.51 16.84
N ILE A 126 -1.68 -16.44 17.16
CA ILE A 126 -0.59 -15.99 16.27
C ILE A 126 0.40 -17.12 16.03
N CYS A 127 0.64 -17.45 14.77
CA CYS A 127 1.45 -18.59 14.40
C CYS A 127 2.95 -18.29 14.53
N THR A 128 3.58 -18.92 15.51
CA THR A 128 5.03 -18.84 15.76
C THR A 128 5.77 -20.13 15.42
N SER A 129 5.03 -21.22 15.21
CA SER A 129 5.54 -22.53 14.81
C SER A 129 4.64 -23.16 13.76
N VAL A 130 5.23 -23.85 12.79
CA VAL A 130 4.47 -24.59 11.76
C VAL A 130 3.62 -25.71 12.40
N PRO A 131 2.44 -26.03 11.84
CA PRO A 131 1.85 -25.44 10.63
C PRO A 131 1.01 -24.18 10.92
N CYS A 132 1.22 -23.16 10.08
CA CYS A 132 0.37 -21.98 9.98
C CYS A 132 -0.65 -22.19 8.86
N VAL A 133 -1.93 -22.10 9.21
CA VAL A 133 -3.03 -22.56 8.36
C VAL A 133 -3.74 -21.42 7.62
N ARG A 134 -3.65 -20.19 8.13
CA ARG A 134 -4.28 -19.01 7.53
C ARG A 134 -3.49 -17.74 7.81
N PHE A 135 -3.63 -16.74 6.94
CA PHE A 135 -3.11 -15.40 7.17
C PHE A 135 -4.15 -14.33 6.80
N VAL A 136 -3.95 -13.14 7.32
CA VAL A 136 -4.67 -11.92 6.96
C VAL A 136 -3.65 -10.81 6.78
N LEU A 137 -3.71 -10.12 5.64
CA LEU A 137 -2.97 -8.90 5.38
C LEU A 137 -3.90 -7.71 5.61
N TYR A 138 -3.39 -6.66 6.24
CA TYR A 138 -4.11 -5.42 6.43
C TYR A 138 -3.37 -4.23 5.84
N TYR A 139 -4.12 -3.28 5.30
CA TYR A 139 -3.61 -2.00 4.83
C TYR A 139 -4.63 -0.89 5.07
N ARG A 140 -4.18 0.35 5.14
CA ARG A 140 -5.07 1.52 5.29
C ARG A 140 -4.99 2.42 4.07
N THR A 141 -6.15 2.80 3.56
CA THR A 141 -6.29 3.76 2.44
C THR A 141 -6.36 5.19 2.96
N GLU A 142 -5.82 6.12 2.18
CA GLU A 142 -5.82 7.53 2.52
C GLU A 142 -7.17 8.20 2.24
N SER A 143 -7.90 7.74 1.23
CA SER A 143 -9.16 8.37 0.78
C SER A 143 -10.27 8.29 1.82
N ASP A 144 -10.46 7.12 2.45
CA ASP A 144 -11.53 6.84 3.41
C ASP A 144 -11.00 6.63 4.85
N ASN A 145 -9.67 6.55 5.03
CA ASN A 145 -9.01 6.26 6.29
C ASN A 145 -9.48 4.94 6.94
N THR A 146 -9.94 3.98 6.13
CA THR A 146 -10.41 2.68 6.62
C THR A 146 -9.33 1.61 6.49
N VAL A 147 -9.40 0.60 7.36
CA VAL A 147 -8.52 -0.57 7.29
C VAL A 147 -9.20 -1.61 6.42
N HIS A 148 -8.51 -2.00 5.35
CA HIS A 148 -8.90 -3.07 4.46
C HIS A 148 -8.11 -4.33 4.82
N ARG A 149 -8.67 -5.49 4.51
CA ARG A 149 -8.01 -6.78 4.72
C ARG A 149 -8.11 -7.71 3.53
N VAL A 150 -7.08 -8.52 3.35
CA VAL A 150 -7.01 -9.60 2.37
C VAL A 150 -6.71 -10.89 3.13
N GLU A 151 -7.60 -11.87 2.98
CA GLU A 151 -7.53 -13.14 3.69
C GLU A 151 -6.89 -14.21 2.80
N SER A 152 -6.23 -15.18 3.43
CA SER A 152 -5.68 -16.35 2.73
C SER A 152 -6.78 -17.18 2.06
N LEU A 153 -6.43 -17.86 0.96
CA LEU A 153 -7.35 -18.79 0.29
C LEU A 153 -7.68 -20.01 1.17
N HIS A 154 -6.72 -20.42 2.01
CA HIS A 154 -6.89 -21.50 2.96
C HIS A 154 -7.24 -20.91 4.34
N GLN A 155 -8.31 -21.41 4.97
CA GLN A 155 -8.86 -20.91 6.25
C GLN A 155 -9.01 -22.02 7.31
N GLN A 156 -8.49 -23.23 7.04
CA GLN A 156 -8.77 -24.46 7.78
C GLN A 156 -7.48 -25.10 8.29
#